data_AF-A0A1G1XMW0-F1
#
_entry.id   AF-A0A1G1XMW0-F1
#
_cell.length_a   1.000
_cell.length_b   1.000
_cell.length_c   1.000
_cell.angle_alpha   90.00
_cell.angle_beta   90.00
_cell.angle_gamma   90.00
#
_symmetry.space_group_name_H-M   'P 1'
#
loop_
_entity.id
_entity.type
_entity.pdbx_description
1 polymer ?
#
loop_
_entity_poly.entity_id
_entity_poly.type
_entity_poly.pdbx_seq_one_letter_code
_entity_poly.pdbx_strand_id
1 'polypeptide(L)'
;MKSIKIIIIPLLLISALLLTTNCLAFSVTGDISSFGTRVYGAAPQNNLVVWIALIIKALFGFLGVLFFALIVYGGFMYMTSMGKDEQIKKAKNIIITAVIGLAIILLSYAIATYIMNLLMSSMGGGGGDTGDANVQIQ
;
A
#
# COMPACT_ATOMS: atom_id res chain seq x y z
N MET A 1 30.81 13.35 -17.02
CA MET A 1 29.83 12.55 -17.79
C MET A 1 29.35 11.26 -17.10
N LYS A 2 30.01 10.74 -16.05
CA LYS A 2 29.61 9.48 -15.37
C LYS A 2 28.48 9.64 -14.33
N SER A 3 28.29 10.85 -13.79
CA SER A 3 27.32 11.15 -12.72
C SER A 3 25.87 11.24 -13.18
N ILE A 4 25.62 11.52 -14.48
CA ILE A 4 24.26 11.68 -15.02
C ILE A 4 23.57 10.33 -15.24
N LYS A 5 24.36 9.26 -15.45
CA LYS A 5 23.86 7.89 -15.60
C LYS A 5 23.22 7.35 -14.31
N ILE A 6 23.69 7.78 -13.14
CA ILE A 6 23.17 7.35 -11.83
C ILE A 6 21.75 7.91 -11.55
N ILE A 7 21.37 9.04 -12.14
CA ILE A 7 20.00 9.60 -12.06
C ILE A 7 19.11 9.10 -13.20
N ILE A 8 19.68 8.89 -14.40
CA ILE A 8 18.93 8.39 -15.56
C ILE A 8 18.50 6.94 -15.40
N ILE A 9 19.30 6.07 -14.78
CA ILE A 9 18.94 4.66 -14.57
C ILE A 9 17.68 4.50 -13.71
N PRO A 10 17.56 5.12 -12.52
CA PRO A 10 16.34 5.01 -11.73
C PRO A 10 15.15 5.74 -12.37
N LEU A 11 15.36 6.86 -13.08
CA LEU A 11 14.29 7.56 -13.79
C LEU A 11 13.74 6.76 -14.99
N LEU A 12 14.63 6.07 -15.71
CA LEU A 12 14.28 5.16 -16.80
C LEU A 12 13.62 3.89 -16.28
N LEU A 13 14.07 3.37 -15.13
CA LEU A 13 13.46 2.21 -14.47
C LEU A 13 12.06 2.55 -13.93
N ILE A 14 11.86 3.74 -13.36
CA ILE A 14 10.54 4.23 -12.92
C ILE A 14 9.61 4.41 -14.12
N SER A 15 10.09 5.03 -15.22
CA SER A 15 9.29 5.22 -16.44
C SER A 15 8.90 3.87 -17.07
N ALA A 16 9.84 2.93 -17.16
CA ALA A 16 9.57 1.58 -17.65
C ALA A 16 8.55 0.85 -16.75
N LEU A 17 8.62 1.03 -15.42
CA LEU A 17 7.69 0.45 -14.46
C LEU A 17 6.26 0.99 -14.65
N LEU A 18 6.11 2.31 -14.91
CA LEU A 18 4.83 2.97 -15.20
C LEU A 18 4.20 2.56 -16.56
N LEU A 19 5.00 2.10 -17.52
CA LEU A 19 4.48 1.57 -18.78
C LEU A 19 4.03 0.11 -18.63
N THR A 20 4.80 -0.71 -17.90
CA THR A 20 4.41 -2.10 -17.59
C THR A 20 3.21 -2.22 -16.67
N THR A 21 2.91 -1.20 -15.85
CA THR A 21 1.70 -1.20 -15.02
C THR A 21 0.42 -1.24 -15.85
N ASN A 22 0.38 -0.71 -17.08
CA ASN A 22 -0.85 -0.75 -17.90
C ASN A 22 -1.16 -2.15 -18.46
N CYS A 23 -0.20 -3.09 -18.44
CA CYS A 23 -0.42 -4.47 -18.88
C CYS A 23 -0.73 -5.40 -17.69
N LEU A 24 -0.07 -5.20 -16.54
CA LEU A 24 -0.31 -5.96 -15.31
C LEU A 24 -1.50 -5.43 -14.48
N ALA A 25 -1.95 -4.21 -14.75
CA ALA A 25 -3.16 -3.66 -14.16
C ALA A 25 -4.43 -4.34 -14.68
N PHE A 26 -4.47 -5.01 -15.83
CA PHE A 26 -5.72 -5.68 -16.25
C PHE A 26 -6.06 -6.89 -15.36
N SER A 27 -5.07 -7.61 -14.83
CA SER A 27 -5.31 -8.75 -13.93
C SER A 27 -5.40 -8.35 -12.44
N VAL A 28 -4.60 -7.38 -11.96
CA VAL A 28 -4.73 -6.89 -10.57
C VAL A 28 -5.91 -5.92 -10.40
N THR A 29 -6.24 -5.13 -11.41
CA THR A 29 -7.48 -4.31 -11.40
C THR A 29 -8.70 -5.20 -11.64
N GLY A 30 -8.59 -6.34 -12.33
CA GLY A 30 -9.66 -7.34 -12.40
C GLY A 30 -10.06 -7.86 -11.02
N ASP A 31 -9.09 -8.22 -10.18
CA ASP A 31 -9.33 -8.70 -8.82
C ASP A 31 -9.67 -7.59 -7.82
N ILE A 32 -9.07 -6.40 -7.93
CA ILE A 32 -9.38 -5.26 -7.03
C ILE A 32 -10.71 -4.58 -7.41
N SER A 33 -11.10 -4.56 -8.69
CA SER A 33 -12.40 -4.04 -9.13
C SER A 33 -13.52 -5.01 -8.79
N SER A 34 -13.29 -6.32 -8.91
CA SER A 34 -14.26 -7.32 -8.47
C SER A 34 -14.32 -7.44 -6.95
N PHE A 35 -13.22 -7.22 -6.20
CA PHE A 35 -13.29 -7.00 -4.75
C PHE A 35 -14.02 -5.69 -4.42
N GLY A 36 -13.81 -4.62 -5.19
CA GLY A 36 -14.51 -3.36 -5.05
C GLY A 36 -16.02 -3.52 -5.23
N THR A 37 -16.47 -4.23 -6.27
CA THR A 37 -17.89 -4.50 -6.49
C THR A 37 -18.48 -5.50 -5.48
N ARG A 38 -17.70 -6.42 -4.94
CA ARG A 38 -18.15 -7.40 -3.93
C ARG A 38 -18.13 -6.85 -2.49
N VAL A 39 -17.28 -5.87 -2.20
CA VAL A 39 -17.19 -5.20 -0.88
C VAL A 39 -18.07 -3.94 -0.83
N TYR A 40 -18.21 -3.20 -1.92
CA TYR A 40 -19.05 -1.99 -1.97
C TYR A 40 -20.44 -2.25 -2.56
N GLY A 41 -20.70 -3.43 -3.13
CA GLY A 41 -21.96 -3.74 -3.80
C GLY A 41 -22.21 -2.83 -5.02
N ALA A 42 -23.21 -3.15 -5.82
CA ALA A 42 -23.84 -2.13 -6.66
C ALA A 42 -24.65 -1.18 -5.74
N ALA A 43 -23.95 -0.36 -4.94
CA ALA A 43 -24.60 0.52 -3.97
C ALA A 43 -24.98 1.86 -4.64
N PRO A 44 -26.16 2.42 -4.29
CA PRO A 44 -26.73 3.59 -4.92
C PRO A 44 -25.82 4.83 -4.76
N GLN A 45 -25.87 5.66 -5.80
CA GLN A 45 -24.90 6.66 -6.23
C GLN A 45 -24.75 7.90 -5.30
N ASN A 46 -25.21 7.86 -4.05
CA ASN A 46 -25.36 9.05 -3.20
C ASN A 46 -24.77 8.94 -1.77
N ASN A 47 -23.85 8.01 -1.50
CA ASN A 47 -23.18 7.95 -0.20
C ASN A 47 -21.78 8.59 -0.24
N LEU A 48 -21.64 9.77 0.37
CA LEU A 48 -20.36 10.47 0.58
C LEU A 48 -19.26 9.56 1.18
N VAL A 49 -19.66 8.55 1.94
CA VAL A 49 -18.76 7.59 2.60
C VAL A 49 -17.99 6.71 1.60
N VAL A 50 -18.56 6.37 0.44
CA VAL A 50 -17.84 5.57 -0.57
C VAL A 50 -16.78 6.42 -1.28
N TRP A 51 -17.13 7.67 -1.61
CA TRP A 51 -16.21 8.61 -2.23
C TRP A 51 -15.04 8.97 -1.31
N ILE A 52 -15.29 9.18 -0.01
CA ILE A 52 -14.21 9.46 0.96
C ILE A 52 -13.28 8.25 1.12
N ALA A 53 -13.83 7.03 1.14
CA ALA A 53 -13.02 5.81 1.25
C ALA A 53 -12.12 5.60 0.03
N LEU A 54 -12.60 5.92 -1.17
CA LEU A 54 -11.82 5.84 -2.40
C LEU A 54 -10.68 6.87 -2.42
N ILE A 55 -10.96 8.11 -2.00
CA ILE A 55 -9.93 9.17 -1.89
C ILE A 55 -8.84 8.78 -0.88
N ILE A 56 -9.22 8.24 0.29
CA ILE A 56 -8.27 7.82 1.33
C ILE A 56 -7.38 6.68 0.81
N LYS A 57 -7.96 5.68 0.13
CA LYS A 57 -7.20 4.57 -0.46
C LYS A 57 -6.20 5.07 -1.51
N ALA A 58 -6.63 5.97 -2.40
CA ALA A 58 -5.76 6.56 -3.41
C ALA A 58 -4.60 7.36 -2.77
N LEU A 59 -4.90 8.17 -1.75
CA LEU A 59 -3.89 8.94 -1.01
C LEU A 59 -2.90 8.03 -0.26
N PHE A 60 -3.38 6.99 0.41
CA PHE A 60 -2.52 6.03 1.11
C PHE A 60 -1.60 5.25 0.16
N GLY A 61 -2.10 4.87 -1.02
CA GLY A 61 -1.28 4.26 -2.06
C GLY A 61 -0.18 5.20 -2.56
N PHE A 62 -0.53 6.46 -2.84
CA PHE A 62 0.42 7.46 -3.28
C PHE A 62 1.49 7.78 -2.23
N LEU A 63 1.08 7.92 -0.96
CA LEU A 63 2.01 8.11 0.16
C LEU A 63 2.98 6.93 0.30
N GLY A 64 2.47 5.68 0.23
CA GLY A 64 3.32 4.49 0.34
C GLY A 64 4.43 4.45 -0.71
N VAL A 65 4.09 4.74 -1.96
CA VAL A 65 5.07 4.82 -3.06
C VAL A 65 6.08 5.95 -2.85
N LEU A 66 5.62 7.11 -2.35
CA LEU A 66 6.49 8.26 -2.08
C LEU A 66 7.52 7.96 -0.97
N PHE A 67 7.08 7.36 0.14
CA PHE A 67 7.97 6.93 1.23
C PHE A 67 8.95 5.86 0.77
N PHE A 68 8.50 4.91 -0.05
CA PHE A 68 9.38 3.90 -0.62
C PHE A 68 10.46 4.53 -1.53
N ALA A 69 10.10 5.51 -2.36
CA ALA A 69 11.05 6.23 -3.21
C ALA A 69 12.11 6.99 -2.39
N LEU A 70 11.75 7.57 -1.24
CA LEU A 70 12.68 8.21 -0.31
C LEU A 70 13.69 7.24 0.30
N ILE A 71 13.26 6.02 0.65
CA ILE A 71 14.14 4.95 1.15
C ILE A 71 15.17 4.59 0.07
N VAL A 72 14.74 4.41 -1.17
CA VAL A 72 15.61 4.11 -2.31
C VAL A 72 16.62 5.25 -2.53
N TYR A 73 16.16 6.50 -2.54
CA TYR A 73 17.03 7.68 -2.69
C TYR A 73 18.06 7.78 -1.56
N GLY A 74 17.64 7.58 -0.30
CA GLY A 74 18.54 7.55 0.85
C GLY A 74 19.54 6.40 0.77
N GLY A 75 19.12 5.22 0.30
CA GLY A 75 19.98 4.06 0.07
C GLY A 75 21.05 4.32 -1.00
N PHE A 76 20.69 4.96 -2.10
CA PHE A 76 21.65 5.36 -3.12
C PHE A 76 22.66 6.39 -2.56
N MET A 77 22.18 7.40 -1.84
CA MET A 77 23.06 8.38 -1.18
C MET A 77 24.04 7.71 -0.22
N TYR A 78 23.57 6.71 0.54
CA TYR A 78 24.40 5.91 1.45
C TYR A 78 25.53 5.18 0.71
N MET A 79 25.20 4.52 -0.40
CA MET A 79 26.19 3.81 -1.24
C MET A 79 27.19 4.76 -1.91
N THR A 80 26.76 5.96 -2.30
CA THR A 80 27.63 6.94 -2.98
C THR A 80 28.50 7.78 -2.04
N SER A 81 28.36 7.64 -0.72
CA SER A 81 29.00 8.53 0.25
C SER A 81 30.54 8.38 0.36
N MET A 82 31.17 7.43 -0.35
CA MET A 82 32.64 7.28 -0.53
C MET A 82 33.52 7.58 0.70
N GLY A 83 33.06 7.24 1.91
CA GLY A 83 33.82 7.45 3.15
C GLY A 83 33.72 8.85 3.78
N LYS A 84 32.86 9.75 3.28
CA LYS A 84 32.52 11.00 3.98
C LYS A 84 31.45 10.72 5.03
N ASP A 85 31.85 10.66 6.30
CA ASP A 85 30.96 10.38 7.45
C ASP A 85 29.70 11.26 7.48
N GLU A 86 29.82 12.52 7.06
CA GLU A 86 28.70 13.45 7.01
C GLU A 86 27.60 13.01 6.03
N GLN A 87 27.97 12.49 4.86
CA GLN A 87 27.01 12.01 3.87
C GLN A 87 26.38 10.67 4.29
N ILE A 88 27.18 9.80 4.91
CA ILE A 88 26.71 8.53 5.48
C ILE A 88 25.67 8.81 6.57
N LYS A 89 25.95 9.75 7.48
CA LYS A 89 25.04 10.13 8.56
C LYS A 89 23.75 10.75 8.03
N LYS A 90 23.86 11.62 7.02
CA LYS A 90 22.69 12.23 6.36
C LYS A 90 21.82 11.18 5.66
N ALA A 91 22.42 10.24 4.93
CA ALA A 91 21.72 9.16 4.27
C ALA A 91 20.99 8.24 5.26
N LYS A 92 21.67 7.84 6.35
CA LYS A 92 21.06 7.04 7.42
C LYS A 92 19.87 7.75 8.05
N ASN A 93 20.00 9.04 8.35
CA ASN A 93 18.88 9.81 8.92
C ASN A 93 17.66 9.81 8.00
N ILE A 94 17.85 9.99 6.68
CA ILE A 94 16.75 9.96 5.70
C ILE A 94 16.10 8.57 5.65
N ILE A 95 16.89 7.50 5.66
CA ILE A 95 16.36 6.12 5.64
C ILE A 95 15.56 5.85 6.93
N ILE A 96 16.09 6.20 8.09
CA ILE A 96 15.44 5.97 9.38
C ILE A 96 14.10 6.72 9.46
N THR A 97 14.06 8.00 9.07
CA THR A 97 12.82 8.77 9.09
C THR A 97 11.80 8.25 8.07
N ALA A 98 12.23 7.80 6.90
CA ALA A 98 11.35 7.20 5.91
C ALA A 98 10.78 5.84 6.37
N VAL A 99 11.59 5.00 7.03
CA VAL A 99 11.14 3.72 7.60
C VAL A 99 10.12 3.93 8.72
N ILE A 100 10.34 4.90 9.60
CA ILE A 100 9.38 5.24 10.66
C ILE A 100 8.04 5.69 10.07
N GLY A 101 8.06 6.52 9.03
CA GLY A 101 6.83 6.94 8.33
C GLY A 101 6.08 5.75 7.71
N LEU A 102 6.80 4.85 7.05
CA LEU A 102 6.21 3.65 6.46
C LEU A 102 5.64 2.70 7.52
N ALA A 103 6.32 2.54 8.65
CA ALA A 103 5.83 1.75 9.78
C ALA A 103 4.53 2.31 10.36
N ILE A 104 4.40 3.64 10.50
CA ILE A 104 3.19 4.28 11.02
C ILE A 104 1.98 4.01 10.10
N ILE A 105 2.16 4.04 8.78
CA ILE A 105 1.08 3.77 7.82
C ILE A 105 0.58 2.33 7.96
N LEU A 106 1.50 1.36 8.06
CA LEU A 106 1.18 -0.05 8.26
C LEU A 106 0.46 -0.29 9.59
N LEU A 107 0.98 0.31 10.67
CA LEU A 107 0.39 0.22 12.00
C LEU A 107 -1.01 0.86 12.05
N SER A 108 -1.20 2.01 11.42
CA SER A 108 -2.50 2.69 11.35
C SER A 108 -3.57 1.79 10.75
N TYR A 109 -3.25 1.11 9.63
CA TYR A 109 -4.18 0.19 8.99
C TYR A 109 -4.45 -1.06 9.83
N ALA A 110 -3.41 -1.63 10.45
CA ALA A 110 -3.55 -2.78 11.35
C ALA A 110 -4.44 -2.45 12.56
N ILE A 111 -4.28 -1.28 13.17
CA ILE A 111 -5.08 -0.85 14.32
C ILE A 111 -6.53 -0.58 13.90
N ALA A 112 -6.75 0.10 12.77
CA ALA A 112 -8.10 0.41 12.29
C ALA A 112 -8.92 -0.87 12.02
N THR A 113 -8.31 -1.86 11.36
CA THR A 113 -8.95 -3.14 11.09
C THR A 113 -9.13 -3.96 12.36
N TYR A 114 -8.19 -3.91 13.30
CA TYR A 114 -8.33 -4.56 14.61
C TYR A 114 -9.53 -4.02 15.39
N ILE A 115 -9.69 -2.70 15.47
CA ILE A 115 -10.84 -2.08 16.17
C ILE A 115 -12.15 -2.41 15.44
N MET A 116 -12.19 -2.36 14.12
CA MET A 116 -13.38 -2.70 13.34
C MET A 116 -13.81 -4.16 13.57
N ASN A 117 -12.85 -5.08 13.58
CA ASN A 117 -13.10 -6.49 13.86
C ASN A 117 -13.55 -6.72 15.31
N LEU A 118 -12.95 -6.02 16.28
CA LEU A 118 -13.34 -6.09 17.69
C LEU A 118 -14.77 -5.55 17.90
N LEU A 119 -15.14 -4.46 17.23
CA LEU A 119 -16.49 -3.91 17.29
C LEU A 119 -17.51 -4.82 16.60
N MET A 120 -17.17 -5.41 15.45
CA MET A 120 -18.05 -6.35 14.75
C MET A 120 -18.24 -7.65 15.55
N SER A 121 -17.16 -8.14 16.17
CA SER A 121 -17.20 -9.31 17.05
C SER A 121 -17.92 -9.05 18.38
N SER A 122 -17.90 -7.82 18.90
CA SER A 122 -18.58 -7.46 20.16
C SER A 122 -20.02 -7.00 19.94
N MET A 123 -20.35 -6.45 18.76
CA MET A 123 -21.71 -6.07 18.35
C MET A 123 -22.50 -7.24 17.72
N GLY A 124 -21.82 -8.36 17.43
CA GLY A 124 -22.42 -9.54 16.84
C GLY A 124 -21.79 -10.82 17.37
N GLY A 125 -22.20 -11.23 18.57
CA GLY A 125 -22.21 -12.65 18.90
C GLY A 125 -23.27 -13.33 18.04
N GLY A 126 -22.85 -13.98 16.95
CA GLY A 126 -23.73 -14.80 16.11
C GLY A 126 -23.38 -14.70 14.64
N GLY A 127 -22.48 -15.56 14.15
CA GLY A 127 -22.08 -15.54 12.74
C GLY A 127 -21.13 -16.63 12.27
N GLY A 128 -21.17 -17.81 12.90
CA GLY A 128 -20.70 -19.08 12.37
C GLY A 128 -21.48 -20.11 13.17
N ASP A 129 -22.44 -20.84 12.58
CA ASP A 129 -22.14 -21.98 11.72
C ASP A 129 -23.06 -22.04 10.48
N THR A 130 -22.49 -21.81 9.29
CA THR A 130 -23.03 -22.37 8.05
C THR A 130 -22.19 -23.61 7.77
N GLY A 131 -22.64 -24.77 8.25
CA GLY A 131 -21.80 -25.96 8.27
C GLY A 131 -22.53 -27.29 8.42
N ASP A 132 -23.76 -27.44 7.91
CA ASP A 132 -24.41 -28.74 7.73
C ASP A 132 -25.09 -28.83 6.36
N ALA A 133 -24.28 -28.89 5.31
CA ALA A 133 -24.68 -29.57 4.09
C ALA A 133 -24.31 -31.05 4.27
N ASN A 134 -25.31 -31.94 4.25
CA ASN A 134 -25.22 -33.41 4.28
C ASN A 134 -25.50 -34.09 5.64
N VAL A 135 -26.80 -34.22 5.98
CA VAL A 135 -27.33 -35.44 6.60
C VAL A 135 -28.25 -36.10 5.57
N GLN A 136 -27.68 -37.07 4.89
CA GLN A 136 -28.38 -38.11 4.14
C GLN A 136 -29.29 -38.92 5.08
N ILE A 137 -30.35 -39.48 4.49
CA ILE A 137 -31.25 -40.52 4.99
C ILE A 137 -32.39 -40.01 5.90
N GLN A 138 -33.60 -39.88 5.34
CA GLN A 138 -34.62 -40.94 5.39
C GLN A 138 -35.77 -40.67 4.42
#